data_AF-A0A1M6DGY9-F1
#
_entry.id   AF-A0A1M6DGY9-F1
#
_cell.length_a   1.000
_cell.length_b   1.000
_cell.length_c   1.000
_cell.angle_alpha   90.00
_cell.angle_beta   90.00
_cell.angle_gamma   90.00
#
_symmetry.space_group_name_H-M   'P 1'
#
loop_
_entity.id
_entity.type
_entity.pdbx_description
1 polymer ?
#
loop_
_entity_poly.entity_id
_entity_poly.type
_entity_poly.pdbx_seq_one_letter_code
_entity_poly.pdbx_strand_id
1 'polypeptide(L)'
;MNFHQKTIDELFISVGQVVGIHVFVIVLERALWKTQLKYEEAAMIKISEDGVSLNELFEIEQDRAILVVHEFLINIVNTLGHLVGKQLAKQLTEELEAIDV
;
A
#
# COMPACT_ATOMS: atom_id res chain seq x y z
N MET A 1 18.42 7.97 2.76
CA MET A 1 17.20 7.15 2.63
C MET A 1 16.02 8.10 2.76
N ASN A 2 15.23 8.25 1.69
CA ASN A 2 14.11 9.21 1.62
C ASN A 2 13.02 8.80 2.63
N PHE A 3 12.39 9.77 3.30
CA PHE A 3 11.28 9.56 4.26
C PHE A 3 10.21 8.64 3.68
N HIS A 4 9.88 8.80 2.39
CA HIS A 4 8.86 7.99 1.74
C HIS A 4 9.23 6.52 1.54
N GLN A 5 10.49 6.22 1.21
CA GLN A 5 10.97 4.83 1.11
C GLN A 5 10.88 4.16 2.47
N LYS A 6 11.31 4.86 3.54
CA LYS A 6 11.24 4.36 4.92
C LYS A 6 9.80 4.01 5.33
N THR A 7 8.83 4.87 4.98
CA THR A 7 7.41 4.58 5.25
C THR A 7 6.90 3.36 4.50
N ILE A 8 7.31 3.17 3.24
CA ILE A 8 6.92 1.98 2.46
C ILE A 8 7.55 0.72 3.06
N ASP A 9 8.82 0.76 3.42
CA ASP A 9 9.53 -0.36 4.05
C ASP A 9 8.88 -0.74 5.39
N GLU A 10 8.53 0.24 6.22
CA GLU A 10 7.84 0.02 7.51
C GLU A 10 6.45 -0.60 7.31
N LEU A 11 5.68 -0.14 6.31
CA LEU A 11 4.41 -0.76 5.93
C LEU A 11 4.61 -2.21 5.44
N PHE A 12 5.65 -2.44 4.65
CA PHE A 12 5.98 -3.76 4.10
C PHE A 12 6.26 -4.79 5.19
N ILE A 13 7.07 -4.42 6.17
CA ILE A 13 7.39 -5.30 7.30
C ILE A 13 6.16 -5.51 8.19
N SER A 14 5.52 -4.41 8.62
CA SER A 14 4.45 -4.49 9.63
C SER A 14 3.17 -5.15 9.09
N VAL A 15 2.71 -4.75 7.91
CA VAL A 15 1.46 -5.27 7.33
C VAL A 15 1.71 -6.63 6.68
N GLY A 16 2.86 -6.84 6.04
CA GLY A 16 3.25 -8.12 5.46
C GLY A 16 3.29 -9.25 6.49
N GLN A 17 3.74 -8.98 7.72
CA GLN A 17 3.72 -9.95 8.83
C GLN A 17 2.31 -10.32 9.29
N VAL A 18 1.37 -9.37 9.25
CA VAL A 18 0.00 -9.57 9.76
C VAL A 18 -0.90 -10.24 8.73
N VAL A 19 -0.81 -9.81 7.46
CA VAL A 19 -1.74 -10.22 6.39
C VAL A 19 -1.15 -11.33 5.51
N GLY A 20 0.16 -11.58 5.62
CA GLY A 20 0.91 -12.49 4.76
C GLY A 20 1.45 -11.78 3.52
N ILE A 21 2.71 -12.08 3.18
CA ILE A 21 3.49 -11.35 2.17
C ILE A 21 2.81 -11.33 0.79
N HIS A 22 2.27 -12.46 0.33
CA HIS A 22 1.61 -12.52 -0.98
C HIS A 22 0.33 -11.67 -1.04
N VAL A 23 -0.45 -11.62 0.04
CA VAL A 23 -1.64 -10.77 0.10
C VAL A 23 -1.23 -9.31 0.10
N PHE A 24 -0.15 -8.97 0.80
CA PHE A 24 0.37 -7.62 0.82
C PHE A 24 0.92 -7.18 -0.54
N VAL A 25 1.64 -8.05 -1.26
CA VAL A 25 2.06 -7.79 -2.64
C VAL A 25 0.85 -7.48 -3.54
N ILE A 26 -0.24 -8.25 -3.45
CA ILE A 26 -1.47 -7.97 -4.21
C ILE A 26 -2.04 -6.59 -3.88
N VAL A 27 -2.00 -6.16 -2.61
CA VAL A 27 -2.43 -4.83 -2.19
C VAL A 27 -1.54 -3.74 -2.81
N LEU A 28 -0.23 -3.94 -2.79
CA LEU A 28 0.73 -3.00 -3.39
C LEU A 28 0.54 -2.91 -4.90
N GLU A 29 0.37 -4.03 -5.60
CA GLU A 29 0.09 -4.08 -7.04
C GLU A 29 -1.21 -3.34 -7.38
N ARG A 30 -2.25 -3.53 -6.57
CA ARG A 30 -3.52 -2.81 -6.74
C ARG A 30 -3.37 -1.31 -6.50
N ALA A 31 -2.57 -0.91 -5.53
CA ALA A 31 -2.26 0.49 -5.27
C ALA A 31 -1.46 1.12 -6.42
N LEU A 32 -0.46 0.39 -6.93
CA LEU A 32 0.39 0.81 -8.05
C LEU A 32 -0.44 1.02 -9.30
N TRP A 33 -1.30 0.06 -9.64
CA TRP A 33 -2.22 0.19 -10.76
C TRP A 33 -3.08 1.46 -10.67
N LYS A 34 -3.62 1.79 -9.49
CA LYS A 34 -4.39 3.04 -9.29
C LYS A 34 -3.54 4.28 -9.49
N THR A 35 -2.30 4.28 -9.01
CA THR A 35 -1.39 5.41 -9.19
C THR A 35 -1.02 5.60 -10.66
N GLN A 36 -0.80 4.50 -11.41
CA GLN A 36 -0.51 4.53 -12.85
C GLN A 36 -1.65 5.13 -13.68
N LEU A 37 -2.91 5.08 -13.21
CA LEU A 37 -4.03 5.76 -13.87
C LEU A 37 -3.93 7.29 -13.82
N LYS A 38 -3.14 7.84 -12.89
CA LYS A 38 -2.93 9.29 -12.72
C LYS A 38 -1.53 9.75 -13.15
N TYR A 39 -0.53 8.90 -12.97
CA TYR A 39 0.88 9.22 -13.18
C TYR A 39 1.56 8.09 -13.96
N GLU A 40 1.92 8.35 -15.22
CA GLU A 40 2.62 7.37 -16.05
C GLU A 40 3.98 6.95 -15.45
N GLU A 41 4.64 7.88 -14.75
CA GLU A 41 5.93 7.68 -14.08
C GLU A 41 5.87 6.61 -12.99
N ALA A 42 4.68 6.29 -12.47
CA ALA A 42 4.50 5.21 -11.52
C ALA A 42 4.93 3.84 -12.09
N ALA A 43 5.03 3.68 -13.42
CA ALA A 43 5.62 2.47 -14.03
C ALA A 43 7.09 2.19 -13.62
N MET A 44 7.77 3.18 -13.05
CA MET A 44 9.13 3.07 -12.51
C MET A 44 9.17 2.46 -11.10
N ILE A 45 8.03 2.35 -10.41
CA ILE A 45 7.93 1.65 -9.13
C ILE A 45 7.94 0.14 -9.38
N LYS A 46 8.87 -0.59 -8.76
CA LYS A 46 8.93 -2.05 -8.84
C LYS A 46 8.49 -2.68 -7.52
N ILE A 47 7.63 -3.68 -7.60
CA ILE A 47 7.13 -4.43 -6.45
C ILE A 47 7.65 -5.87 -6.57
N SER A 48 8.07 -6.43 -5.44
CA SER A 48 8.50 -7.82 -5.30
C SER A 48 8.13 -8.32 -3.91
N GLU A 49 8.33 -9.62 -3.66
CA GLU A 49 8.16 -10.20 -2.32
C GLU A 49 9.23 -9.72 -1.33
N ASP A 50 10.34 -9.17 -1.84
CA ASP A 50 11.43 -8.61 -1.03
C ASP A 50 11.22 -7.13 -0.68
N GLY A 51 10.25 -6.44 -1.32
CA GLY A 51 9.98 -5.03 -1.07
C GLY A 51 9.56 -4.23 -2.30
N VAL A 52 9.59 -2.92 -2.11
CA VAL A 52 9.28 -1.93 -3.15
C VAL A 52 10.54 -1.12 -3.48
N SER A 53 10.87 -1.03 -4.76
CA SER A 53 11.97 -0.21 -5.26
C SER A 53 11.45 1.06 -5.93
N LEU A 54 12.01 2.21 -5.53
CA LEU A 54 11.74 3.52 -6.09
C LEU A 54 12.95 4.11 -6.83
N ASN A 55 14.01 3.33 -7.06
CA ASN A 55 15.28 3.84 -7.58
C ASN A 55 15.12 4.54 -8.92
N GLU A 56 14.46 3.89 -9.89
CA GLU A 56 14.18 4.46 -11.22
C GLU A 56 13.31 5.73 -11.13
N LEU A 57 12.37 5.78 -10.18
CA LEU A 57 11.49 6.93 -9.99
C LEU A 57 12.24 8.15 -9.42
N PHE A 58 13.31 7.96 -8.66
CA PHE A 58 14.11 9.08 -8.16
C PHE A 58 15.19 9.56 -9.15
N GLU A 59 15.27 8.95 -10.34
CA GLU A 59 16.11 9.44 -11.44
C GLU A 59 15.43 10.56 -12.25
N ILE A 60 14.11 10.76 -12.09
CA ILE A 60 13.38 11.87 -12.69
C ILE A 60 13.37 13.12 -11.80
N GLU A 61 12.64 14.16 -12.23
CA GLU A 61 12.45 15.39 -11.45
C GLU A 61 11.90 15.10 -10.04
N GLN A 62 12.62 15.59 -9.02
CA GLN A 62 12.39 15.25 -7.63
C GLN A 62 10.98 15.59 -7.13
N ASP A 63 10.46 16.78 -7.48
CA ASP A 63 9.13 17.20 -7.07
C ASP A 63 8.05 16.28 -7.65
N ARG A 64 8.26 15.83 -8.90
CA ARG A 64 7.36 14.91 -9.58
C ARG A 64 7.43 13.51 -8.97
N ALA A 65 8.63 13.01 -8.70
CA ALA A 65 8.82 11.74 -7.98
C ALA A 65 8.11 11.74 -6.63
N ILE A 66 8.21 12.82 -5.85
CA ILE A 66 7.54 12.94 -4.54
C ILE A 66 6.01 12.87 -4.69
N LEU A 67 5.42 13.55 -5.68
CA LEU A 67 3.98 13.49 -5.93
C LEU A 67 3.51 12.06 -6.25
N VAL A 68 4.25 11.36 -7.11
CA VAL A 68 3.94 9.97 -7.49
C VAL A 68 4.00 9.05 -6.28
N VAL A 69 5.03 9.17 -5.45
CA VAL A 69 5.18 8.34 -4.23
C VAL A 69 4.10 8.66 -3.20
N HIS A 70 3.73 9.93 -3.06
CA HIS A 70 2.66 10.33 -2.14
C HIS A 70 1.31 9.74 -2.56
N GLU A 71 0.95 9.82 -3.83
CA GLU A 71 -0.26 9.19 -4.36
C GLU A 71 -0.22 7.67 -4.21
N PHE A 72 0.94 7.04 -4.43
CA PHE A 72 1.11 5.60 -4.20
C PHE A 72 0.84 5.21 -2.74
N LEU A 73 1.40 5.95 -1.77
CA LEU A 73 1.13 5.73 -0.35
C LEU A 73 -0.37 5.87 -0.01
N ILE A 74 -1.03 6.90 -0.54
CA ILE A 74 -2.48 7.08 -0.37
C ILE A 74 -3.24 5.87 -0.92
N ASN A 75 -2.85 5.37 -2.10
CA ASN A 75 -3.51 4.22 -2.71
C ASN A 75 -3.26 2.91 -1.98
N ILE A 76 -2.11 2.74 -1.32
CA ILE A 76 -1.85 1.61 -0.41
C ILE A 76 -2.82 1.68 0.76
N VAL A 77 -2.87 2.81 1.47
CA VAL A 77 -3.75 3.00 2.64
C VAL A 77 -5.22 2.80 2.26
N ASN A 78 -5.66 3.36 1.14
CA ASN A 78 -7.04 3.19 0.66
C ASN A 78 -7.35 1.73 0.30
N THR A 79 -6.39 1.00 -0.25
CA THR A 79 -6.61 -0.41 -0.64
C THR A 79 -6.61 -1.31 0.60
N LEU A 80 -5.72 -1.07 1.55
CA LEU A 80 -5.75 -1.72 2.87
C LEU A 80 -7.05 -1.40 3.61
N GLY A 81 -7.49 -0.14 3.62
CA GLY A 81 -8.74 0.27 4.25
C GLY A 81 -9.97 -0.44 3.68
N HIS A 82 -10.01 -0.69 2.37
CA HIS A 82 -11.07 -1.51 1.78
C HIS A 82 -10.97 -3.00 2.12
N LEU A 83 -9.74 -3.53 2.25
CA LEU A 83 -9.51 -4.93 2.57
C LEU A 83 -9.86 -5.23 4.04
N VAL A 84 -9.34 -4.40 4.94
CA VAL A 84 -9.48 -4.51 6.40
C VAL A 84 -10.83 -3.95 6.87
N GLY A 85 -11.42 -2.98 6.16
CA GLY A 85 -12.73 -2.43 6.50
C GLY A 85 -13.84 -3.49 6.49
N LYS A 86 -13.79 -4.47 5.59
CA LYS A 86 -14.69 -5.64 5.64
C LYS A 86 -14.41 -6.54 6.83
N GLN A 87 -13.16 -6.68 7.24
CA GLN A 87 -12.76 -7.54 8.35
C GLN A 87 -13.13 -6.91 9.70
N LEU A 88 -12.97 -5.59 9.84
CA LEU A 88 -13.45 -4.81 10.97
C LEU A 88 -14.98 -4.76 11.04
N ALA A 89 -15.65 -4.54 9.90
CA ALA A 89 -17.11 -4.60 9.86
C ALA A 89 -17.65 -5.99 10.23
N LYS A 90 -16.97 -7.05 9.79
CA LYS A 90 -17.29 -8.44 10.16
C LYS A 90 -17.08 -8.69 11.66
N GLN A 91 -15.94 -8.30 12.22
CA GLN A 91 -15.67 -8.43 13.66
C GLN A 91 -16.71 -7.66 14.50
N LEU A 92 -17.05 -6.43 14.11
CA LEU A 92 -18.06 -5.63 14.80
C LEU A 92 -19.46 -6.29 14.71
N THR A 93 -19.80 -6.92 13.58
CA THR A 93 -21.05 -7.67 13.42
C THR A 93 -21.08 -8.89 14.33
N GLU A 94 -20.00 -9.67 14.38
CA GLU A 94 -19.87 -10.85 15.23
C GLU A 94 -19.89 -10.50 16.73
N GLU A 95 -19.27 -9.38 17.12
CA GLU A 95 -19.32 -8.88 18.51
C GLU A 95 -20.72 -8.40 18.89
N LEU A 96 -21.45 -7.72 17.99
CA LEU A 96 -22.83 -7.30 18.23
C LEU A 96 -23.79 -8.50 18.34
N GLU A 97 -23.65 -9.51 17.49
CA GLU A 97 -24.44 -10.76 17.57
C GLU A 97 -24.16 -11.54 18.86
N ALA A 98 -22.95 -11.45 19.41
CA ALA A 98 -22.59 -12.08 20.68
C ALA A 98 -23.13 -11.33 21.92
N ILE A 99 -23.50 -10.05 21.79
CA ILE A 99 -24.08 -9.23 22.86
C ILE A 99 -25.60 -9.43 22.97
N ASP A 100 -26.26 -9.91 21.91
CA ASP A 100 -27.71 -10.20 21.87
C ASP A 100 -28.08 -11.62 22.39
N VAL A 101 -27.18 -12.31 23.11
CA VAL A 101 -27.41 -13.61 23.80
C VAL A 101 -27.29 -13.47 25.31
#